data_AF-A0A2E2QMR8-F1
#
_entry.id   AF-A0A2E2QMR8-F1
#
_cell.length_a   1.000
_cell.length_b   1.000
_cell.length_c   1.000
_cell.angle_alpha   90.00
_cell.angle_beta   90.00
_cell.angle_gamma   90.00
#
_symmetry.space_group_name_H-M   'P 1'
#
loop_
_entity.id
_entity.type
_entity.pdbx_description
1 polymer ?
#
loop_
_entity_poly.entity_id
_entity_poly.type
_entity_poly.pdbx_seq_one_letter_code
_entity_poly.pdbx_strand_id
1 'polypeptide(L)' 'MLDIRLKKTLGGFHTSAEFKAEPGLTAVFGPSGAGKTMLAKMLAGLITPDEGRIEIDG' A
#
# COMPACT_ATOMS: atom_id res chain seq x y z
N MET A 1 12.14 -0.11 -8.86
CA MET A 1 12.20 0.54 -7.53
C MET A 1 10.78 0.94 -7.15
N LEU A 2 10.30 0.55 -5.97
CA LEU A 2 8.95 0.90 -5.48
C LEU A 2 9.07 1.93 -4.36
N ASP A 3 8.43 3.09 -4.52
CA ASP A 3 8.32 4.12 -3.47
C ASP A 3 6.84 4.36 -3.19
N ILE A 4 6.43 4.14 -1.95
CA ILE A 4 5.05 4.34 -1.54
C ILE A 4 4.93 5.24 -0.33
N ARG A 5 3.93 6.10 -0.39
CA ARG A 5 3.40 6.83 0.76
C ARG A 5 1.92 7.00 0.52
N LEU A 6 1.08 6.26 1.22
CA LEU A 6 -0.35 6.25 0.94
C LEU A 6 -1.20 6.21 2.21
N LYS A 7 -2.43 6.71 2.10
CA LYS A 7 -3.49 6.53 3.10
C LYS A 7 -4.80 6.18 2.43
N LYS A 8 -5.61 5.36 3.12
CA LYS A 8 -6.95 5.00 2.69
C LYS A 8 -7.88 4.88 3.88
N THR A 9 -9.11 5.37 3.70
CA THR A 9 -10.25 5.12 4.56
C THR A 9 -11.33 4.39 3.77
N LEU A 10 -11.82 3.27 4.29
CA LEU A 10 -12.92 2.52 3.68
C LEU A 10 -13.86 2.01 4.78
N GLY A 11 -15.09 2.52 4.82
CA GLY A 11 -16.11 2.05 5.77
C GLY A 11 -15.69 2.12 7.25
N GLY A 12 -14.97 3.18 7.64
CA GLY A 12 -14.46 3.36 9.01
C GLY A 12 -13.12 2.65 9.31
N PHE A 13 -12.56 1.94 8.33
CA PHE A 13 -11.24 1.33 8.46
C PHE A 13 -10.17 2.23 7.84
N HIS A 14 -9.14 2.55 8.62
CA HIS A 14 -8.04 3.41 8.21
C HIS A 14 -6.76 2.60 8.01
N THR A 15 -6.03 2.87 6.93
CA THR A 15 -4.72 2.26 6.67
C THR A 15 -3.78 3.25 6.04
N SER A 16 -2.54 3.26 6.50
CA SER A 16 -1.44 3.99 5.89
C SER A 16 -0.25 3.08 5.70
N ALA A 17 0.54 3.33 4.67
CA ALA A 17 1.81 2.67 4.43
C ALA A 17 2.81 3.67 3.86
N GLU A 18 4.04 3.63 4.37
CA GLU A 18 5.15 4.45 3.89
C GLU A 18 6.41 3.59 3.89
N PHE A 19 6.90 3.21 2.71
CA PHE A 19 8.13 2.44 2.56
C PHE A 19 8.69 2.55 1.15
N LYS A 20 9.98 2.21 1.04
CA LYS A 20 10.66 1.96 -0.25
C LYS A 20 11.07 0.51 -0.33
N ALA A 21 11.01 -0.06 -1.53
CA ALA A 21 11.48 -1.40 -1.81
C ALA A 21 12.34 -1.42 -3.07
N GLU A 22 13.51 -2.01 -2.93
CA GLU A 22 14.42 -2.29 -4.06
C GLU A 22 13.86 -3.44 -4.92
N PRO A 23 14.35 -3.60 -6.16
CA PRO A 23 14.00 -4.76 -6.98
C PRO A 23 14.24 -6.08 -6.23
N GLY A 24 13.22 -6.93 -6.18
CA GLY A 24 13.30 -8.22 -5.48
C GLY A 24 11.96 -8.66 -4.91
N LEU A 25 12.02 -9.62 -3.99
CA LEU A 25 10.84 -10.13 -3.29
C LEU A 25 10.60 -9.31 -2.01
N THR A 26 9.51 -8.54 -2.00
CA THR A 26 9.02 -7.87 -0.79
C THR A 26 7.81 -8.61 -0.24
N ALA A 27 7.83 -8.90 1.05
CA ALA A 27 6.74 -9.59 1.74
C ALA A 27 6.16 -8.72 2.85
N VAL A 28 4.84 -8.55 2.86
CA VAL A 28 4.10 -7.77 3.85
C VAL A 28 3.39 -8.71 4.81
N PHE A 29 3.72 -8.63 6.09
CA PHE A 29 3.15 -9.47 7.15
C PHE A 29 2.44 -8.64 8.23
N GLY A 30 1.55 -9.29 8.96
CA GLY A 30 0.79 -8.66 10.05
C GLY A 30 -0.52 -9.40 10.37
N PRO A 31 -1.21 -9.06 11.46
CA PRO A 31 -2.43 -9.73 11.90
C PRO A 31 -3.58 -9.61 10.88
N SER A 32 -4.62 -10.44 11.03
CA SER A 32 -5.86 -10.29 10.24
C SER A 32 -6.44 -8.89 10.47
N GLY A 33 -6.97 -8.27 9.42
CA GLY A 33 -7.48 -6.91 9.49
C GLY A 33 -6.41 -5.81 9.48
N ALA A 34 -5.11 -6.10 9.38
CA ALA A 34 -4.06 -5.05 9.33
C ALA A 34 -3.99 -4.23 8.02
N GLY A 35 -4.93 -4.41 7.08
CA GLY A 35 -4.94 -3.66 5.82
C GLY A 35 -4.09 -4.25 4.69
N LYS A 36 -3.46 -5.42 4.87
CA LYS A 36 -2.60 -6.07 3.85
C LYS A 36 -3.27 -6.25 2.48
N THR A 37 -4.49 -6.80 2.45
CA THR A 37 -5.26 -6.99 1.20
C THR A 37 -5.59 -5.66 0.53
N MET A 38 -5.82 -4.60 1.32
CA MET A 38 -6.10 -3.28 0.79
C MET A 38 -4.84 -2.62 0.23
N LEU A 39 -3.70 -2.75 0.90
CA LEU A 39 -2.40 -2.35 0.36
C LEU A 39 -2.13 -3.05 -0.97
N ALA A 40 -2.31 -4.37 -1.05
CA ALA A 40 -2.12 -5.13 -2.29
C ALA A 40 -3.04 -4.64 -3.43
N LYS A 41 -4.31 -4.34 -3.14
CA LYS A 41 -5.25 -3.77 -4.13
C LYS A 41 -4.85 -2.37 -4.59
N MET A 42 -4.31 -1.54 -3.70
CA MET A 42 -3.80 -0.21 -4.06
C MET A 42 -2.55 -0.30 -4.95
N LEU A 43 -1.60 -1.19 -4.60
CA LEU A 43 -0.41 -1.44 -5.42
C LEU A 43 -0.77 -1.99 -6.80
N ALA A 44 -1.83 -2.80 -6.91
CA ALA A 44 -2.33 -3.33 -8.18
C ALA A 44 -3.18 -2.33 -8.99
N GLY A 45 -3.39 -1.10 -8.50
CA GLY A 45 -4.24 -0.09 -9.16
C GLY A 45 -5.74 -0.39 -9.12
N LEU A 46 -6.18 -1.35 -8.31
CA LEU A 46 -7.60 -1.73 -8.17
C LEU A 46 -8.36 -0.83 -7.20
N ILE A 47 -7.64 -0.13 -6.32
CA ILE A 47 -8.19 0.86 -5.39
C ILE A 47 -7.28 2.08 -5.40
N THR A 48 -7.83 3.27 -5.57
CA THR A 48 -7.06 4.52 -5.46
C THR A 48 -6.92 4.91 -3.99
N PRO A 49 -5.69 5.23 -3.50
CA PRO A 49 -5.51 5.82 -2.18
C PRO A 49 -6.21 7.18 -2.10
N ASP A 50 -6.62 7.59 -0.91
CA ASP A 50 -7.26 8.91 -0.71
C ASP A 50 -6.21 10.02 -0.65
N GLU A 51 -5.02 9.70 -0.12
CA GLU A 51 -3.86 10.59 -0.05
C GLU A 51 -2.58 9.85 -0.42
N GLY A 52 -1.62 10.60 -0.97
CA GLY A 52 -0.26 10.13 -1.20
C GLY A 52 0.01 9.66 -2.63
N ARG A 53 1.03 8.81 -2.81
CA ARG A 53 1.46 8.27 -4.11
C ARG A 53 2.00 6.84 -4.02
N ILE A 54 1.91 6.16 -5.16
CA ILE A 54 2.57 4.88 -5.44
C ILE A 54 3.37 5.11 -6.72
N GLU A 55 4.69 4.93 -6.63
CA GLU A 55 5.63 5.18 -7.72
C GLU A 55 6.38 3.88 -8.02
N ILE A 56 6.31 3.44 -9.27
CA ILE A 56 6.91 2.19 -9.74
C ILE A 56 7.93 2.56 -10.80
N ASP A 57 9.19 2.24 -10.52
CA ASP A 57 10.35 2.46 -11.39
C ASP A 57 10.72 3.92 -11.66
N GLY A 58 10.28 4.85 -10.79
CA GLY A 58 10.57 6.28 -10.91
C GLY A 58 9.73 6.95 -11.99
#